data_AF-A0A4Q3UZW1-F1
#
_entry.id   AF-A0A4Q3UZW1-F1
#
_cell.length_a   1.000
_cell.length_b   1.000
_cell.length_c   1.000
_cell.angle_alpha   90.00
_cell.angle_beta   90.00
_cell.angle_gamma   90.00
#
_symmetry.space_group_name_H-M   'P 1'
#
loop_
_entity.id
_entity.type
_entity.pdbx_description
1 polymer ?
#
loop_
_entity_poly.entity_id
_entity_poly.type
_entity_poly.pdbx_seq_one_letter_code
_entity_poly.pdbx_strand_id
1 'polypeptide(L)' 'IGMIRLQQMRDKARTELGDKFSYPAFHDQILGGGALPLPVLERKIDRWIEAQKKA' A
#
# COMPACT_ATOMS: atom_id res chain seq x y z
N ILE A 1 -12.50 6.87 -10.28
CA ILE A 1 -11.45 5.90 -10.71
C ILE A 1 -10.34 5.74 -9.66
N GLY A 2 -9.78 6.83 -9.11
CA GLY A 2 -8.71 6.74 -8.09
C GLY A 2 -9.07 6.02 -6.78
N MET A 3 -10.27 6.25 -6.22
CA MET A 3 -10.72 5.56 -4.99
C MET A 3 -10.83 4.04 -5.14
N ILE A 4 -11.16 3.54 -6.33
CA ILE A 4 -11.26 2.08 -6.58
C ILE A 4 -9.86 1.47 -6.54
N ARG A 5 -8.89 2.13 -7.18
CA ARG A 5 -7.49 1.68 -7.20
C ARG A 5 -6.89 1.63 -5.79
N LEU A 6 -7.16 2.64 -4.97
CA LEU A 6 -6.68 2.69 -3.58
C LEU A 6 -7.25 1.55 -2.73
N GLN A 7 -8.53 1.22 -2.93
CA GLN A 7 -9.17 0.09 -2.25
C GLN A 7 -8.55 -1.24 -2.70
N GLN A 8 -8.26 -1.41 -3.99
CA GLN A 8 -7.57 -2.61 -4.49
C GLN A 8 -6.16 -2.76 -3.92
N MET A 9 -5.39 -1.67 -3.82
CA MET A 9 -4.05 -1.69 -3.21
C MET A 9 -4.11 -2.10 -1.74
N ARG A 10 -5.10 -1.58 -0.99
CA ARG A 10 -5.31 -1.95 0.41
C ARG A 10 -5.67 -3.42 0.56
N ASP A 11 -6.58 -3.91 -0.27
CA ASP A 11 -7.04 -5.30 -0.24
C ASP A 11 -5.89 -6.27 -0.57
N LYS A 12 -5.07 -5.93 -1.57
CA LYS A 12 -3.83 -6.63 -1.89
C LYS A 12 -2.89 -6.66 -0.68
N ALA A 13 -2.59 -5.52 -0.08
CA ALA A 13 -1.70 -5.44 1.07
C ALA A 13 -2.21 -6.26 2.27
N ARG A 14 -3.52 -6.22 2.53
CA ARG A 14 -4.15 -7.00 3.60
C ARG A 14 -4.04 -8.51 3.34
N THR A 15 -4.28 -8.93 2.11
CA THR A 15 -4.17 -10.36 1.70
C THR A 15 -2.73 -10.86 1.80
N GLU A 16 -1.78 -10.04 1.34
CA GLU A 16 -0.37 -10.39 1.23
C GLU A 16 0.36 -10.37 2.59
N LEU A 17 -0.04 -9.49 3.52
CA LEU A 17 0.60 -9.34 4.82
C LEU A 17 -0.14 -10.02 5.97
N GLY A 18 -1.45 -10.31 5.82
CA GLY A 18 -2.25 -10.94 6.87
C GLY A 18 -2.14 -10.19 8.20
N ASP A 19 -1.71 -10.89 9.25
CA ASP A 19 -1.51 -10.32 10.60
C ASP A 19 -0.39 -9.27 10.67
N LYS A 20 0.54 -9.23 9.69
CA LYS A 20 1.56 -8.18 9.59
C LYS A 20 1.02 -6.89 8.96
N PHE A 21 -0.23 -6.88 8.48
CA PHE A 21 -0.82 -5.69 7.88
C PHE A 21 -1.15 -4.64 8.95
N SER A 22 -0.72 -3.40 8.72
CA SER A 22 -1.00 -2.27 9.59
C SER A 22 -1.66 -1.13 8.80
N TYR A 23 -2.89 -0.76 9.19
CA TYR A 23 -3.60 0.38 8.60
C TYR A 23 -2.86 1.70 8.77
N PRO A 24 -2.29 2.04 9.95
CA PRO A 24 -1.46 3.22 10.11
C PRO A 24 -0.26 3.24 9.14
N ALA A 25 0.44 2.12 9.00
CA ALA A 25 1.59 2.02 8.10
C ALA A 25 1.19 2.16 6.63
N PHE A 26 0.06 1.57 6.23
CA PHE A 26 -0.49 1.72 4.88
C PHE A 26 -0.87 3.18 4.56
N HIS A 27 -1.55 3.86 5.49
CA HIS A 27 -1.89 5.28 5.33
C HIS A 27 -0.65 6.17 5.26
N ASP A 28 0.39 5.87 6.05
CA ASP A 28 1.67 6.56 5.96
C ASP A 28 2.31 6.41 4.58
N GLN A 29 2.23 5.22 3.96
CA GLN A 29 2.74 5.05 2.59
C GLN A 29 2.02 5.92 1.55
N ILE A 30 0.71 6.12 1.73
CA ILE A 30 -0.13 6.95 0.87
C ILE A 30 0.14 8.44 1.09
N LEU A 31 0.21 8.89 2.35
CA LEU A 31 0.36 10.30 2.72
C LEU A 31 1.81 10.77 2.57
N GLY A 32 2.78 9.94 2.96
CA GLY A 32 4.21 10.26 2.97
C GLY A 32 4.85 10.38 1.59
N GLY A 33 4.12 10.07 0.51
CA GLY A 33 4.59 10.28 -0.87
C GLY A 33 4.19 11.63 -1.48
N GLY A 34 3.30 12.39 -0.85
CA GLY A 34 2.59 13.49 -1.51
C GLY A 34 1.64 13.02 -2.61
N ALA A 35 1.13 13.94 -3.43
CA ALA A 35 0.21 13.64 -4.53
C ALA A 35 0.94 12.94 -5.69
N LEU A 36 1.18 11.63 -5.54
CA LEU A 36 1.79 10.80 -6.58
C LEU A 36 0.73 10.31 -7.58
N PRO A 37 1.10 10.15 -8.87
CA PRO A 37 0.28 9.41 -9.81
C PRO A 37 0.01 7.99 -9.29
N LEU A 38 -1.22 7.50 -9.46
CA LEU A 38 -1.64 6.14 -9.07
C LEU A 38 -0.63 5.03 -9.42
N PRO A 39 -0.06 4.94 -10.64
CA PRO A 39 0.90 3.88 -10.97
C PRO A 39 2.21 3.95 -10.19
N VAL A 40 2.60 5.14 -9.71
CA VAL A 40 3.78 5.30 -8.84
C VAL A 40 3.44 4.84 -7.43
N LEU A 41 2.25 5.18 -6.94
CA LEU A 41 1.74 4.73 -5.65
C LEU A 41 1.62 3.20 -5.59
N GLU A 42 1.11 2.56 -6.65
CA GLU A 42 1.05 1.09 -6.78
C GLU A 42 2.42 0.45 -6.55
N ARG A 43 3.44 0.89 -7.30
CA ARG A 43 4.82 0.38 -7.15
C ARG A 43 5.45 0.67 -5.79
N LYS A 44 5.02 1.72 -5.09
CA LYS A 44 5.50 2.05 -3.74
C LYS A 44 4.88 1.10 -2.72
N ILE A 45 3.57 0.87 -2.80
CA ILE A 45 2.86 -0.08 -1.95
C ILE A 45 3.39 -1.51 -2.16
N ASP A 46 3.61 -1.93 -3.41
CA ASP A 46 4.19 -3.25 -3.70
C ASP A 46 5.56 -3.45 -3.03
N ARG A 47 6.44 -2.44 -3.14
CA ARG A 47 7.76 -2.50 -2.49
C ARG A 47 7.66 -2.52 -0.97
N TRP A 48 6.71 -1.79 -0.40
CA TRP A 48 6.46 -1.80 1.03
C TRP A 48 5.92 -3.16 1.51
N ILE A 49 4.99 -3.79 0.78
CA ILE A 49 4.49 -5.14 1.07
C ILE A 49 5.66 -6.13 1.07
N GLU A 50 6.50 -6.13 0.04
CA GLU A 50 7.66 -7.03 -0.05
C GLU A 50 8.65 -6.82 1.11
N ALA A 51 8.84 -5.58 1.57
CA ALA A 51 9.66 -5.29 2.73
C ALA A 51 9.05 -5.82 4.04
N GLN A 52 7.73 -5.67 4.23
CA GLN A 52 7.03 -6.17 5.41
C GLN A 52 6.92 -7.70 5.46
N LYS A 53 6.88 -8.38 4.31
CA LYS A 53 6.94 -9.85 4.24
C LYS A 53 8.28 -10.39 4.74
N LYS A 54 9.37 -9.69 4.42
CA LYS A 54 10.75 -10.09 4.76
C LYS A 54 11.18 -9.73 6.17
N ALA A 55 10.50 -8.79 6.82
CA ALA A 55 10.69 -8.42 8.22
C ALA A 55 10.02 -9.42 9.15
#